data_AF-A0A9P5R0E6-F1
#
_entry.id   AF-A0A9P5R0E6-F1
#
_cell.length_a   1.000
_cell.length_b   1.000
_cell.length_c   1.000
_cell.angle_alpha   90.00
_cell.angle_beta   90.00
_cell.angle_gamma   90.00
#
_symmetry.space_group_name_H-M   'P 1'
#
loop_
_entity.id
_entity.type
_entity.pdbx_description
1 polymer ?
#
loop_
_entity_poly.entity_id
_entity_poly.type
_entity_poly.pdbx_seq_one_letter_code
_entity_poly.pdbx_strand_id
1 'polypeptide(L)'
;GLFPKETRQGQNIIKPVVICPHPEETLCLVKVFLEYRLRTQAGDRTMAHPKDSARFYTPLVRYVRNKNAATGTDRISNHIQEIMQLVPRNKDESTFMARTVGATQVLLKEVPVDDVAIHGNWPSPMIVDSFYRLSRSLASDSSQAVLS
;
A
#
# COMPACT_ATOMS: atom_id res chain seq x y z
N GLY A 1 2.50 1.92 -14.15
CA GLY A 1 3.34 2.97 -14.78
C GLY A 1 4.36 3.44 -13.77
N LEU A 2 5.66 3.46 -14.13
CA LEU A 2 6.78 3.53 -13.17
C LEU A 2 7.75 4.70 -13.39
N PHE A 3 7.33 5.76 -14.07
CA PHE A 3 7.93 7.09 -13.85
C PHE A 3 7.17 7.78 -12.71
N PRO A 4 7.80 8.72 -11.97
CA PRO A 4 7.05 9.65 -11.16
C PRO A 4 6.04 10.33 -12.07
N LYS A 5 4.77 9.94 -11.93
CA LYS A 5 3.67 10.52 -12.72
C LYS A 5 3.49 12.01 -12.37
N GLU A 6 4.06 12.42 -11.24
CA GLU A 6 4.03 13.76 -10.70
C GLU A 6 5.34 14.47 -10.98
N THR A 7 5.22 15.60 -11.67
CA THR A 7 6.30 16.57 -11.88
C THR A 7 5.94 17.85 -11.15
N ARG A 8 6.88 18.46 -10.43
CA ARG A 8 6.72 19.81 -9.88
C ARG A 8 7.65 20.74 -10.66
N GLN A 9 7.08 21.71 -11.37
CA GLN A 9 7.84 22.69 -12.16
C GLN A 9 8.80 22.04 -13.19
N GLY A 10 8.36 20.96 -13.85
CA GLY A 10 9.17 20.27 -14.86
C GLY A 10 10.22 19.31 -14.29
N GLN A 11 10.38 19.22 -12.97
CA GLN A 11 11.23 18.22 -12.32
C GLN A 11 10.41 17.04 -11.81
N ASN A 12 10.96 15.83 -11.97
CA ASN A 12 10.39 14.62 -11.40
C ASN A 12 10.38 14.71 -9.86
N ILE A 13 9.23 14.50 -9.23
CA ILE A 13 9.15 14.45 -7.77
C ILE A 13 9.64 13.08 -7.30
N ILE A 14 10.71 13.07 -6.50
CA ILE A 14 11.12 11.89 -5.74
C ILE A 14 10.45 11.97 -4.37
N LYS A 15 9.60 10.99 -4.05
CA LYS A 15 9.00 10.84 -2.73
C LYS A 15 9.68 9.67 -2.03
N PRO A 16 10.69 9.91 -1.16
CA PRO A 16 11.32 8.83 -0.43
C PRO A 16 10.31 8.18 0.50
N VAL A 17 10.31 6.84 0.54
CA VAL A 17 9.51 6.06 1.49
C VAL A 17 10.47 5.30 2.38
N VAL A 18 10.31 5.46 3.69
CA VAL A 18 11.10 4.74 4.70
C VAL A 18 10.21 3.66 5.31
N ILE A 19 10.68 2.42 5.29
CA ILE A 19 10.00 1.28 5.93
C ILE A 19 10.80 0.92 7.18
N CYS A 20 10.22 1.17 8.35
CA CYS A 20 10.83 0.85 9.64
C CYS A 20 10.45 -0.56 10.10
N PRO A 21 11.31 -1.22 10.89
CA PRO A 21 10.96 -2.50 11.51
C PRO A 21 9.80 -2.32 12.49
N HIS A 22 8.90 -3.30 12.54
CA HIS A 22 7.82 -3.36 13.51
C HIS A 22 8.22 -4.22 14.71
N PRO A 23 7.85 -3.85 15.95
CA PRO A 23 8.15 -4.65 17.15
C PRO A 23 7.55 -6.06 17.12
N GLU A 24 6.31 -6.17 16.63
CA GLU A 24 5.67 -7.46 16.38
C GLU A 24 6.18 -8.08 15.08
N GLU A 25 6.79 -9.26 15.18
CA GLU A 25 7.49 -9.92 14.08
C GLU A 25 6.58 -10.32 12.92
N THR A 26 5.37 -10.81 13.21
CA THR A 26 4.35 -11.18 12.23
C THR A 26 3.90 -9.99 11.37
N LEU A 27 4.04 -8.77 11.87
CA LEU A 27 3.68 -7.53 11.18
C LEU A 27 4.91 -6.79 10.62
N CYS A 28 6.11 -7.30 10.84
CA CYS A 28 7.35 -6.63 10.47
C CYS A 28 7.72 -6.83 9.00
N LEU A 29 7.35 -5.87 8.16
CA LEU A 29 7.66 -5.88 6.73
C LEU A 29 9.16 -5.99 6.44
N VAL A 30 10.03 -5.39 7.27
CA VAL A 30 11.48 -5.49 7.11
C VAL A 30 11.95 -6.93 7.23
N LYS A 31 11.51 -7.65 8.28
CA LYS A 31 11.85 -9.07 8.47
C LYS A 31 11.29 -9.94 7.33
N VAL A 32 10.03 -9.72 6.96
CA VAL A 32 9.40 -10.44 5.84
C VAL A 32 10.18 -10.25 4.55
N PHE A 33 10.60 -9.02 4.26
CA PHE A 33 11.38 -8.73 3.06
C PHE A 33 12.77 -9.39 3.08
N LEU A 34 13.46 -9.35 4.22
CA LEU A 34 14.77 -10.01 4.37
C LEU A 34 14.65 -11.52 4.13
N GLU A 35 13.66 -12.17 4.73
CA GLU A 35 13.42 -13.60 4.55
C GLU A 35 13.05 -13.94 3.09
N TYR A 36 12.19 -13.14 2.47
CA TYR A 36 11.89 -13.25 1.04
C TYR A 36 13.15 -13.10 0.18
N ARG A 37 14.04 -12.17 0.51
CA ARG A 37 15.30 -11.96 -0.23
C ARG A 37 16.25 -13.13 -0.04
N LEU A 38 16.41 -13.67 1.16
CA LEU A 38 17.22 -14.88 1.42
C LEU A 38 16.76 -16.05 0.53
N ARG A 39 15.45 -16.28 0.44
CA ARG A 39 14.87 -17.37 -0.39
C ARG A 39 14.99 -17.12 -1.89
N THR A 40 15.13 -15.87 -2.31
CA THR A 40 15.12 -15.51 -3.74
C THR A 40 16.47 -15.01 -4.27
N GLN A 41 17.49 -14.84 -3.42
CA GLN A 41 18.79 -14.26 -3.78
C GLN A 41 19.46 -14.96 -4.96
N ALA A 42 19.27 -16.28 -5.07
CA ALA A 42 19.74 -17.08 -6.19
C ALA A 42 19.01 -16.70 -7.50
N GLY A 43 19.69 -15.92 -8.33
CA GLY A 43 19.19 -15.46 -9.64
C GLY A 43 18.78 -14.00 -9.69
N ASP A 44 19.37 -13.14 -8.83
CA ASP A 44 19.29 -11.69 -9.03
C ASP A 44 19.82 -11.31 -10.40
N ARG A 45 18.97 -10.61 -11.17
CA ARG A 45 19.33 -10.03 -12.46
C ARG A 45 18.73 -8.64 -12.55
N THR A 46 19.54 -7.73 -13.05
CA THR A 46 19.09 -6.40 -13.40
C THR A 46 18.32 -6.47 -14.70
N MET A 47 17.25 -5.69 -14.79
CA MET A 47 16.43 -5.54 -15.98
C MET A 47 16.55 -4.10 -16.46
N ALA A 48 16.56 -3.91 -17.78
CA ALA A 48 16.44 -2.59 -18.36
C ALA A 48 15.09 -1.97 -17.99
N HIS A 49 15.08 -0.68 -17.71
CA HIS A 49 13.85 0.03 -17.42
C HIS A 49 12.99 0.08 -18.69
N PRO A 50 11.68 -0.26 -18.64
CA PRO A 50 10.84 -0.42 -19.84
C PRO A 50 10.74 0.80 -20.76
N LYS A 51 11.13 1.98 -20.27
CA LYS A 51 11.11 3.25 -21.00
C LYS A 51 12.46 3.98 -21.04
N ASP A 52 13.48 3.44 -20.36
CA ASP A 52 14.83 4.01 -20.36
C ASP A 52 15.83 2.85 -20.34
N SER A 53 16.23 2.39 -21.51
CA SER A 53 17.12 1.23 -21.64
C SER A 53 18.51 1.45 -21.07
N ALA A 54 18.91 2.69 -20.77
CA ALA A 54 20.18 2.99 -20.11
C ALA A 54 20.12 2.78 -18.59
N ARG A 55 18.92 2.71 -18.01
CA ARG A 55 18.72 2.46 -16.58
C ARG A 55 18.40 1.00 -16.32
N PHE A 56 19.06 0.45 -15.32
CA PHE A 56 18.88 -0.92 -14.89
C PHE A 56 18.39 -0.97 -13.45
N TYR A 57 17.49 -1.91 -13.16
CA TYR A 57 16.96 -2.11 -11.82
C TYR A 57 16.70 -3.59 -11.54
N THR A 58 16.74 -3.96 -10.27
CA THR A 58 16.31 -5.28 -9.81
C THR A 58 14.89 -5.14 -9.23
N PRO A 59 13.89 -5.88 -9.74
CA PRO A 59 12.54 -5.84 -9.18
C PRO A 59 12.53 -6.19 -7.69
N LEU A 60 11.85 -5.37 -6.88
CA LEU A 60 11.71 -5.60 -5.44
C LEU A 60 11.03 -6.95 -5.15
N VAL A 61 9.92 -7.22 -5.85
CA VAL A 61 9.18 -8.49 -5.80
C VAL A 61 9.18 -9.12 -7.18
N ARG A 62 9.62 -10.37 -7.26
CA ARG A 62 9.79 -11.13 -8.51
C ARG A 62 8.72 -12.19 -8.63
N TYR A 63 8.43 -12.55 -9.86
CA TYR A 63 7.57 -13.68 -10.11
C TYR A 63 8.32 -14.98 -9.81
N VAL A 64 7.78 -15.78 -8.89
CA VAL A 64 8.42 -17.02 -8.41
C VAL A 64 8.75 -17.98 -9.57
N ARG A 65 7.87 -18.11 -10.57
CA ARG A 65 8.11 -19.02 -11.72
C ARG A 65 8.99 -18.43 -12.82
N ASN A 66 9.17 -17.11 -12.86
CA ASN A 66 10.12 -16.46 -13.78
C ASN A 66 10.91 -15.39 -13.03
N LYS A 67 12.10 -15.77 -12.59
CA LYS A 67 13.01 -14.90 -11.82
C LYS A 67 13.48 -13.67 -12.60
N ASN A 68 13.31 -13.67 -13.92
CA ASN A 68 13.67 -12.57 -14.82
C ASN A 68 12.49 -11.58 -15.04
N ALA A 69 11.41 -11.70 -14.28
CA ALA A 69 10.25 -10.83 -14.41
C ALA A 69 9.81 -10.27 -13.06
N ALA A 70 9.48 -8.98 -13.05
CA ALA A 70 8.73 -8.39 -11.96
C ALA A 70 7.35 -9.04 -11.86
N THR A 71 6.81 -9.15 -10.65
CA THR A 71 5.40 -9.54 -10.50
C THR A 71 4.51 -8.45 -11.07
N GLY A 72 3.69 -8.81 -12.07
CA GLY A 72 2.74 -7.89 -12.71
C GLY A 72 1.61 -7.49 -11.76
N THR A 73 1.00 -6.33 -12.04
CA THR A 73 -0.10 -5.77 -11.24
C THR A 73 -1.30 -6.72 -11.14
N ASP A 74 -1.64 -7.40 -12.23
CA ASP A 74 -2.82 -8.28 -12.27
C ASP A 74 -2.65 -9.47 -11.32
N ARG A 75 -1.43 -10.02 -11.23
CA ARG A 75 -1.12 -11.09 -10.29
C ARG A 75 -1.14 -10.63 -8.84
N ILE A 76 -0.62 -9.43 -8.58
CA ILE A 76 -0.71 -8.81 -7.25
C ILE A 76 -2.19 -8.65 -6.87
N SER A 77 -3.02 -8.14 -7.78
CA SER A 77 -4.46 -7.99 -7.56
C SER A 77 -5.14 -9.33 -7.27
N ASN A 78 -4.84 -10.37 -8.04
CA ASN A 78 -5.40 -11.71 -7.82
C ASN A 78 -5.01 -12.26 -6.45
N HIS A 79 -3.73 -12.17 -6.07
CA HIS A 79 -3.28 -12.61 -4.74
C HIS A 79 -3.92 -11.82 -3.60
N ILE A 80 -4.09 -10.51 -3.75
CA ILE A 80 -4.82 -9.70 -2.77
C ILE A 80 -6.24 -10.23 -2.65
N GLN A 81 -6.96 -10.41 -3.77
CA GLN A 81 -8.34 -10.91 -3.76
C GLN A 81 -8.46 -12.29 -3.09
N GLU A 82 -7.57 -13.23 -3.42
CA GLU A 82 -7.50 -14.55 -2.81
C GLU A 82 -7.27 -14.46 -1.30
N ILE A 83 -6.31 -13.65 -0.85
CA ILE A 83 -6.02 -13.47 0.58
C ILE A 83 -7.20 -12.82 1.31
N MET A 84 -7.82 -11.79 0.71
CA MET A 84 -8.97 -11.12 1.33
C MET A 84 -10.19 -12.04 1.50
N GLN A 85 -10.32 -13.08 0.67
CA GLN A 85 -11.38 -14.09 0.84
C GLN A 85 -11.15 -14.99 2.06
N LEU A 86 -9.90 -15.13 2.52
CA LEU A 86 -9.53 -15.95 3.68
C LEU A 86 -9.67 -15.20 5.01
N VAL A 87 -9.83 -13.87 4.97
CA VAL A 87 -10.03 -13.06 6.17
C VAL A 87 -11.44 -13.32 6.72
N PRO A 88 -11.58 -13.73 8.00
CA PRO A 88 -12.89 -13.93 8.62
C PRO A 88 -13.74 -12.67 8.55
N ARG A 89 -15.02 -12.83 8.24
CA ARG A 89 -15.99 -11.74 8.09
C ARG A 89 -17.40 -12.19 8.41
N ASN A 90 -18.21 -11.26 8.90
CA ASN A 90 -19.64 -11.51 9.08
C ASN A 90 -20.32 -11.61 7.72
N LYS A 91 -21.44 -12.35 7.65
CA LYS A 91 -22.14 -12.65 6.39
C LYS A 91 -22.65 -11.39 5.66
N ASP A 92 -22.85 -10.31 6.41
CA ASP A 92 -23.37 -9.03 5.92
C ASP A 92 -22.25 -8.01 5.60
N GLU A 93 -20.98 -8.35 5.86
CA GLU A 93 -19.86 -7.45 5.62
C GLU A 93 -19.31 -7.60 4.19
N SER A 94 -19.21 -6.48 3.47
CA SER A 94 -18.60 -6.42 2.14
C SER A 94 -17.14 -6.87 2.17
N THR A 95 -16.64 -7.41 1.05
CA THR A 95 -15.22 -7.76 0.93
C THR A 95 -14.34 -6.54 1.13
N PHE A 96 -13.41 -6.64 2.08
CA PHE A 96 -12.44 -5.60 2.34
C PHE A 96 -11.62 -5.27 1.09
N MET A 97 -11.69 -4.02 0.65
CA MET A 97 -10.78 -3.50 -0.36
C MET A 97 -9.48 -3.13 0.34
N ALA A 98 -8.40 -3.88 0.07
CA ALA A 98 -7.14 -3.82 0.85
C ALA A 98 -6.56 -2.40 1.01
N ARG A 99 -6.72 -1.53 -0.01
CA ARG A 99 -6.25 -0.13 0.04
C ARG A 99 -7.11 0.77 0.94
N THR A 100 -8.37 0.41 1.12
CA THR A 100 -9.40 1.20 1.80
C THR A 100 -9.42 0.87 3.29
N VAL A 101 -9.06 -0.37 3.67
CA VAL A 101 -8.97 -0.79 5.07
C VAL A 101 -7.93 0.00 5.85
N GLY A 102 -6.71 0.11 5.31
CA GLY A 102 -5.62 0.82 6.01
C GLY A 102 -5.94 2.30 6.25
N ALA A 103 -6.41 3.01 5.22
CA ALA A 103 -6.83 4.40 5.34
C ALA A 103 -8.00 4.56 6.33
N THR A 104 -9.02 3.71 6.24
CA THR A 104 -10.18 3.76 7.14
C THR A 104 -9.78 3.50 8.59
N GLN A 105 -8.94 2.50 8.87
CA GLN A 105 -8.55 2.16 10.23
C GLN A 105 -7.72 3.28 10.89
N VAL A 106 -6.90 3.98 10.11
CA VAL A 106 -6.13 5.13 10.58
C VAL A 106 -7.07 6.32 10.83
N LEU A 107 -8.03 6.58 9.94
CA LEU A 107 -9.06 7.61 10.14
C LEU A 107 -9.98 7.33 11.34
N LEU A 108 -10.30 6.06 11.62
CA LEU A 108 -11.06 5.65 12.80
C LEU A 108 -10.29 5.86 14.11
N LYS A 109 -8.96 5.94 14.04
CA LYS A 109 -8.10 6.34 15.17
C LYS A 109 -7.91 7.86 15.27
N GLU A 110 -8.82 8.62 14.66
CA GLU A 110 -8.85 10.08 14.68
C GLU A 110 -7.63 10.77 14.08
N VAL A 111 -6.83 10.05 13.28
CA VAL A 111 -5.70 10.66 12.57
C VAL A 111 -6.26 11.59 11.48
N PRO A 112 -5.79 12.85 11.39
CA PRO A 112 -6.26 13.79 10.39
C PRO A 112 -6.11 13.27 8.96
N VAL A 113 -7.11 13.53 8.12
CA VAL A 113 -7.10 13.05 6.73
C VAL A 113 -5.91 13.58 5.92
N ASP A 114 -5.42 14.77 6.25
CA ASP A 114 -4.23 15.36 5.63
C ASP A 114 -2.98 14.53 5.95
N ASP A 115 -2.82 14.10 7.20
CA ASP A 115 -1.72 13.24 7.64
C ASP A 115 -1.82 11.85 6.98
N VAL A 116 -3.04 11.29 6.88
CA VAL A 116 -3.26 10.03 6.15
C VAL A 116 -2.89 10.18 4.68
N ALA A 117 -3.22 11.31 4.06
CA ALA A 117 -2.89 11.60 2.66
C ALA A 117 -1.38 11.69 2.44
N ILE A 118 -0.67 12.39 3.34
CA ILE A 118 0.79 12.55 3.30
C ILE A 118 1.47 11.20 3.51
N HIS A 119 1.12 10.48 4.57
CA HIS A 119 1.76 9.21 4.93
C HIS A 119 1.40 8.07 3.97
N GLY A 120 0.17 8.06 3.45
CA GLY A 120 -0.26 7.10 2.43
C GLY A 120 0.22 7.44 1.01
N ASN A 121 0.93 8.55 0.84
CA ASN A 121 1.40 9.06 -0.45
C ASN A 121 0.27 9.22 -1.48
N TRP A 122 -0.87 9.72 -1.01
CA TRP A 122 -2.04 9.98 -1.84
C TRP A 122 -1.90 11.33 -2.56
N PRO A 123 -2.54 11.52 -3.73
CA PRO A 123 -2.41 12.75 -4.50
C PRO A 123 -3.10 13.93 -3.83
N SER A 124 -4.13 13.67 -3.01
CA SER A 124 -4.80 14.68 -2.19
C SER A 124 -5.58 14.05 -1.02
N PRO A 125 -5.82 14.81 0.06
CA PRO A 125 -6.69 14.41 1.17
C PRO A 125 -8.14 14.15 0.73
N MET A 126 -8.62 14.91 -0.27
CA MET A 126 -9.96 14.71 -0.85
C MET A 126 -10.12 13.31 -1.46
N ILE A 127 -9.07 12.78 -2.10
CA ILE A 127 -9.10 11.41 -2.65
C ILE A 127 -9.24 10.39 -1.53
N VAL A 128 -8.52 10.60 -0.41
CA VAL A 128 -8.61 9.73 0.77
C VAL A 128 -10.03 9.74 1.35
N ASP A 129 -10.60 10.93 1.59
CA ASP A 129 -11.94 11.05 2.18
C ASP A 129 -13.06 10.55 1.25
N SER A 130 -12.92 10.74 -0.06
CA SER A 130 -13.99 10.42 -1.02
C SER A 130 -14.00 8.95 -1.43
N PHE A 131 -12.83 8.32 -1.57
CA PHE A 131 -12.71 6.99 -2.16
C PHE A 131 -12.10 5.94 -1.22
N TYR A 132 -11.37 6.37 -0.18
CA TYR A 132 -10.62 5.46 0.68
C TYR A 132 -11.10 5.39 2.13
N ARG A 133 -12.14 6.16 2.48
CA ARG A 133 -12.83 6.11 3.77
C ARG A 133 -14.10 5.26 3.65
N LEU A 134 -14.06 4.02 4.14
CA LEU A 134 -15.18 3.06 4.08
C LEU A 134 -16.34 3.44 5.02
N SER A 135 -16.06 4.12 6.14
CA SER A 135 -17.09 4.61 7.05
C SER A 135 -16.90 6.08 7.42
N ARG A 136 -17.99 6.84 7.32
CA ARG A 136 -18.12 8.20 7.84
C ARG A 136 -18.83 8.25 9.20
N SER A 137 -19.15 7.09 9.78
CA SER A 137 -19.72 7.05 11.12
C SER A 137 -18.68 7.56 12.12
N LEU A 138 -18.70 8.86 12.37
CA LEU A 138 -18.47 9.37 13.71
C LEU A 138 -19.41 8.58 14.62
N ALA A 139 -18.93 8.17 15.80
CA ALA A 139 -19.78 7.58 16.82
C ALA A 139 -21.11 8.33 16.83
N SER A 140 -22.20 7.59 16.60
CA SER A 140 -23.54 8.13 16.52
C SER A 140 -23.96 8.58 17.92
N ASP A 141 -23.52 9.78 18.33
CA ASP A 141 -24.28 10.63 19.23
C ASP A 141 -23.65 12.04 19.32
N SER A 142 -23.81 12.85 18.27
CA SER A 142 -23.53 14.29 18.37
C SER A 142 -24.45 15.00 19.38
N SER A 143 -25.47 14.32 19.91
CA SER A 143 -26.37 14.81 20.95
C SER A 143 -25.82 14.65 22.39
N GLN A 144 -24.74 13.88 22.61
CA GLN A 144 -24.10 13.74 23.94
C GLN A 144 -22.98 14.78 24.20
N ALA A 145 -22.39 15.36 23.15
CA ALA A 145 -21.26 16.30 23.29
C ALA A 145 -21.64 17.74 23.72
N VAL A 146 -22.94 18.05 23.80
CA VAL A 146 -23.44 19.39 24.20
C VAL A 146 -23.84 19.41 25.69
N LEU A 147 -23.78 18.28 26.41
CA LEU A 147 -24.22 18.17 27.81
C LEU A 147 -23.17 17.63 28.79
N SER A 148 -21.87 17.81 28.54
CA SER A 148 -20.80 17.53 29.51
C SER A 148 -19.83 18.69 29.66
#